data_AF-A0AAV5JIZ5-F1
#
_entry.id   AF-A0AAV5JIZ5-F1
#
_cell.length_a   1.000
_cell.length_b   1.000
_cell.length_c   1.000
_cell.angle_alpha   90.00
_cell.angle_beta   90.00
_cell.angle_gamma   90.00
#
_symmetry.space_group_name_H-M   'P 1'
#
loop_
_entity.id
_entity.type
_entity.pdbx_description
1 polymer ?
#
loop_
_entity_poly.entity_id
_entity_poly.type
_entity_poly.pdbx_seq_one_letter_code
_entity_poly.pdbx_strand_id
1 'polypeptide(L)'
;MKKECGGLGVKDLRKFSLVLLGKWWGRLAKSEEGLWRKVIIGKYGESRGHWFDWVRDSRGGGSIWWRDIQNLNVGDRGNAGWLMEGFRIKLGEGEGVSFWWNEWCGENCLANKFPRLYVLSTNEAAKELQKTIEKVKISPGCADRWEWVHITDGKYSTAIAYAILAKQRRGAEEAKMYKRVWNPSLPTKVATFNWKTASISKAAGILSIWMIPQLFAYAMNYPMAKFLQAQSKMMAMAVIAAAALVLHTLFSWLLMLKLEWGLVGAAVVLNASWWFIIVAQFLYIISGTCGPAWTGFSWKAFQNLWSFARLSLASAVMLCLEVWYFMALILFAGYLKNAEVSVDALSICMNILGWTIMVALGMNAAISVRVSNELGAGHPRAAKLSLAVAVISSFMIGLAISIVFLIFQKEYPYLFSNHTDVQELVRELTPLLVLCIVINFVQPVLSGVAVGAGWQAVVAYVNIGCYYIFGVPLGLILGYKLDFGVKGIWCGMLSGTTLQTIVLFVMIYKTNWNSEASIAEDRIKKWGGEEGSKENNVGKNVEEKET
;
A
#
# COMPACT_ATOMS: atom_id res chain seq x y z
N MET A 1 30.10 -14.77 -22.19
CA MET A 1 30.65 -15.45 -23.38
C MET A 1 29.50 -16.00 -24.22
N LYS A 2 29.59 -15.97 -25.55
CA LYS A 2 28.62 -16.63 -26.44
C LYS A 2 28.59 -18.14 -26.12
N LYS A 3 27.44 -18.78 -26.30
CA LYS A 3 27.24 -20.22 -25.98
C LYS A 3 28.22 -21.11 -26.76
N GLU A 4 28.54 -20.69 -27.97
CA GLU A 4 29.51 -21.30 -28.90
C GLU A 4 30.97 -21.26 -28.39
N CYS A 5 31.27 -20.42 -27.39
CA CYS A 5 32.60 -20.31 -26.76
C CYS A 5 32.57 -20.79 -25.30
N GLY A 6 31.61 -21.66 -24.92
CA GLY A 6 31.54 -22.22 -23.57
C GLY A 6 30.96 -21.30 -22.48
N GLY A 7 30.35 -20.16 -22.85
CA GLY A 7 29.66 -19.30 -21.89
C GLY A 7 28.18 -19.65 -21.68
N LEU A 8 27.59 -19.21 -20.57
CA LEU A 8 26.17 -19.39 -20.19
C LEU A 8 25.12 -18.82 -21.19
N GLY A 9 25.54 -18.26 -22.34
CA GLY A 9 24.64 -17.70 -23.34
C GLY A 9 23.92 -16.42 -22.92
N VAL A 10 24.37 -15.78 -21.83
CA VAL A 10 23.78 -14.54 -21.31
C VAL A 10 24.02 -13.41 -22.31
N LYS A 11 22.92 -12.79 -22.78
CA LYS A 11 22.96 -11.62 -23.66
C LYS A 11 23.57 -10.43 -22.91
N ASP A 12 24.41 -9.67 -23.59
CA ASP A 12 24.86 -8.35 -23.14
C ASP A 12 23.63 -7.45 -22.99
N LEU A 13 23.22 -7.26 -21.74
CA LEU A 13 22.04 -6.49 -21.35
C LEU A 13 22.09 -5.05 -21.91
N ARG A 14 23.28 -4.48 -22.09
CA ARG A 14 23.45 -3.13 -22.65
C ARG A 14 23.07 -3.12 -24.13
N LYS A 15 23.64 -4.02 -24.92
CA LYS A 15 23.32 -4.15 -26.35
C LYS A 15 21.86 -4.54 -26.55
N PHE A 16 21.31 -5.40 -25.70
CA PHE A 16 19.91 -5.79 -25.76
C PHE A 16 18.96 -4.62 -25.46
N SER A 17 19.32 -3.74 -24.52
CA SER A 17 18.55 -2.54 -24.21
C SER A 17 18.50 -1.55 -25.37
N LEU A 18 19.63 -1.33 -26.06
CA LEU A 18 19.69 -0.47 -27.25
C LEU A 18 18.82 -1.01 -28.39
N VAL A 19 18.83 -2.32 -28.58
CA VAL A 19 17.97 -3.02 -29.55
C VAL A 19 16.49 -2.82 -29.26
N LEU A 20 16.10 -2.86 -27.98
CA LEU A 20 14.72 -2.61 -27.56
C LEU A 20 14.32 -1.14 -27.77
N LEU A 21 15.25 -0.20 -27.58
CA LEU A 21 15.02 1.22 -27.88
C LEU A 21 14.85 1.44 -29.40
N GLY A 22 15.66 0.76 -30.24
CA GLY A 22 15.49 0.76 -31.70
C GLY A 22 14.14 0.20 -32.18
N LYS A 23 13.50 -0.71 -31.41
CA LYS A 23 12.14 -1.18 -31.70
C LYS A 23 11.10 -0.06 -31.59
N TRP A 24 11.28 0.89 -30.67
CA TRP A 24 10.40 2.06 -30.56
C TRP A 24 10.55 2.99 -31.74
N TRP A 25 11.80 3.19 -32.19
CA TRP A 25 12.09 3.94 -33.41
C TRP A 25 11.42 3.30 -34.63
N GLY A 26 11.59 1.98 -34.84
CA GLY A 26 10.95 1.28 -35.96
C GLY A 26 9.42 1.27 -35.91
N ARG A 27 8.81 1.35 -34.72
CA ARG A 27 7.36 1.53 -34.57
C ARG A 27 6.92 2.95 -34.92
N LEU A 28 7.68 3.96 -34.51
CA LEU A 28 7.42 5.37 -34.85
C LEU A 28 7.49 5.61 -36.36
N ALA A 29 8.47 5.00 -37.03
CA ALA A 29 8.69 5.12 -38.47
C ALA A 29 7.61 4.45 -39.34
N LYS A 30 6.87 3.45 -38.80
CA LYS A 30 5.87 2.66 -39.56
C LYS A 30 4.41 2.93 -39.19
N SER A 31 4.15 3.47 -38.01
CA SER A 31 2.79 3.62 -37.48
C SER A 31 2.19 4.94 -37.95
N GLU A 32 1.45 5.00 -39.04
CA GLU A 32 0.83 6.28 -39.45
C GLU A 32 -0.39 6.65 -38.58
N GLU A 33 -1.17 5.67 -38.09
CA GLU A 33 -2.51 5.92 -37.53
C GLU A 33 -2.67 5.76 -36.00
N GLY A 34 -1.64 5.31 -35.28
CA GLY A 34 -1.76 5.02 -33.84
C GLY A 34 -1.95 6.26 -32.95
N LEU A 35 -2.93 6.22 -32.04
CA LEU A 35 -3.21 7.28 -31.05
C LEU A 35 -1.96 7.68 -30.24
N TRP A 36 -1.15 6.70 -29.84
CA TRP A 36 0.09 6.92 -29.10
C TRP A 36 1.12 7.74 -29.88
N ARG A 37 1.18 7.59 -31.21
CA ARG A 37 2.06 8.41 -32.06
C ARG A 37 1.56 9.85 -32.12
N LYS A 38 0.24 10.06 -32.28
CA LYS A 38 -0.37 11.40 -32.26
C LYS A 38 -0.07 12.14 -30.96
N VAL A 39 -0.09 11.43 -29.82
CA VAL A 39 0.29 11.99 -28.51
C VAL A 39 1.77 12.35 -28.46
N ILE A 40 2.65 11.49 -28.98
CA ILE A 40 4.11 11.75 -29.01
C ILE A 40 4.43 12.96 -29.90
N ILE A 41 3.87 13.00 -31.11
CA ILE A 41 4.05 14.11 -32.06
C ILE A 41 3.45 15.40 -31.48
N GLY A 42 2.26 15.34 -30.90
CA GLY A 42 1.62 16.50 -30.27
C GLY A 42 2.42 17.06 -29.09
N LYS A 43 3.17 16.20 -28.37
CA LYS A 43 3.98 16.61 -27.21
C LYS A 43 5.38 17.11 -27.58
N TYR A 44 6.03 16.51 -28.57
CA TYR A 44 7.43 16.80 -28.90
C TYR A 44 7.63 17.54 -30.23
N GLY A 45 6.52 17.85 -30.94
CA GLY A 45 6.51 18.54 -32.23
C GLY A 45 6.70 17.59 -33.41
N GLU A 46 6.32 18.03 -34.60
CA GLU A 46 6.76 17.44 -35.87
C GLU A 46 7.80 18.42 -36.42
N SER A 47 9.08 18.03 -36.55
CA SER A 47 10.02 18.92 -37.22
C SER A 47 9.54 19.06 -38.66
N ARG A 48 9.09 20.27 -39.03
CA ARG A 48 8.60 20.63 -40.36
C ARG A 48 9.45 19.95 -41.45
N GLY A 49 8.84 19.02 -42.16
CA GLY A 49 9.33 18.54 -43.46
C GLY A 49 10.17 17.26 -43.45
N HIS A 50 11.05 17.01 -42.48
CA HIS A 50 11.97 15.87 -42.60
C HIS A 50 12.20 15.15 -41.27
N TRP A 51 11.98 13.83 -41.25
CA TRP A 51 12.26 12.96 -40.09
C TRP A 51 13.71 13.07 -39.59
N PHE A 52 14.63 13.53 -40.44
CA PHE A 52 16.05 13.77 -40.13
C PHE A 52 16.34 15.12 -39.45
N ASP A 53 15.45 16.10 -39.53
CA ASP A 53 15.70 17.46 -39.00
C ASP A 53 15.44 17.60 -37.49
N TRP A 54 15.04 16.52 -36.82
CA TRP A 54 14.88 16.43 -35.37
C TRP A 54 16.16 16.68 -34.56
N VAL A 55 17.30 16.85 -35.22
CA VAL A 55 18.63 16.94 -34.61
C VAL A 55 18.97 18.37 -34.17
N ARG A 56 18.38 19.42 -34.75
CA ARG A 56 18.92 20.78 -34.54
C ARG A 56 18.22 21.64 -33.50
N ASP A 57 17.03 21.26 -33.03
CA ASP A 57 16.28 22.04 -32.04
C ASP A 57 16.24 21.35 -30.66
N SER A 58 17.42 20.96 -30.18
CA SER A 58 17.62 20.44 -28.83
C SER A 58 17.81 21.56 -27.80
N ARG A 59 17.05 22.66 -27.92
CA ARG A 59 16.91 23.66 -26.86
C ARG A 59 15.82 23.23 -25.88
N GLY A 60 16.19 22.36 -24.93
CA GLY A 60 15.66 22.38 -23.55
C GLY A 60 14.33 21.71 -23.20
N GLY A 61 13.48 21.26 -24.14
CA GLY A 61 12.11 20.82 -23.81
C GLY A 61 11.82 19.30 -23.70
N GLY A 62 12.70 18.42 -24.21
CA GLY A 62 12.39 16.99 -24.39
C GLY A 62 12.67 16.08 -23.17
N SER A 63 11.85 15.03 -22.98
CA SER A 63 12.12 14.00 -21.97
C SER A 63 13.43 13.24 -22.25
N ILE A 64 14.04 12.63 -21.23
CA ILE A 64 15.29 11.86 -21.36
C ILE A 64 15.12 10.72 -22.37
N TRP A 65 14.02 9.97 -22.26
CA TRP A 65 13.66 8.90 -23.20
C TRP A 65 13.53 9.41 -24.65
N TRP A 66 12.91 10.58 -24.85
CA TRP A 66 12.76 11.15 -26.18
C TRP A 66 14.11 11.50 -26.81
N ARG A 67 14.98 12.15 -26.03
CA ARG A 67 16.35 12.48 -26.45
C ARG A 67 17.17 11.24 -26.79
N ASP A 68 17.01 10.15 -26.06
CA ASP A 68 17.74 8.91 -26.33
C ASP A 68 17.25 8.21 -27.61
N ILE A 69 15.96 8.30 -27.94
CA ILE A 69 15.46 7.85 -29.25
C ILE A 69 16.04 8.71 -30.38
N GLN A 70 16.15 10.03 -30.18
CA GLN A 70 16.79 10.91 -31.16
C GLN A 70 18.28 10.59 -31.33
N ASN A 71 18.99 10.31 -30.24
CA ASN A 71 20.42 10.00 -30.26
C ASN A 71 20.76 8.63 -30.89
N LEU A 72 19.79 7.71 -31.04
CA LEU A 72 20.00 6.49 -31.83
C LEU A 72 20.28 6.78 -33.31
N ASN A 73 19.86 7.95 -33.80
CA ASN A 73 19.96 8.36 -35.20
C ASN A 73 21.24 9.17 -35.49
N VAL A 74 21.81 9.85 -34.48
CA VAL A 74 22.92 10.80 -34.67
C VAL A 74 24.24 10.05 -34.69
N GLY A 75 24.70 9.67 -35.89
CA GLY A 75 26.02 9.11 -36.14
C GLY A 75 27.16 10.13 -36.12
N ASP A 76 27.11 11.15 -35.25
CA ASP A 76 28.17 12.15 -35.15
C ASP A 76 28.92 12.00 -33.82
N ARG A 77 30.23 11.76 -33.91
CA ARG A 77 31.21 11.50 -32.82
C ARG A 77 31.22 10.12 -32.16
N GLY A 78 31.29 9.07 -32.98
CA GLY A 78 31.96 7.82 -32.58
C GLY A 78 31.06 6.63 -32.24
N ASN A 79 29.75 6.75 -32.38
CA ASN A 79 28.85 5.62 -32.53
C ASN A 79 28.35 5.60 -33.97
N ALA A 80 28.82 4.65 -34.78
CA ALA A 80 28.20 4.44 -36.09
C ALA A 80 26.73 4.07 -35.88
N GLY A 81 25.84 4.78 -36.57
CA GLY A 81 24.38 4.64 -36.51
C GLY A 81 23.93 3.27 -37.01
N TRP A 82 24.18 2.23 -36.20
CA TRP A 82 23.86 0.83 -36.48
C TRP A 82 22.39 0.63 -36.82
N LEU A 83 21.52 1.50 -36.31
CA LEU A 83 20.09 1.48 -36.59
C LEU A 83 19.80 1.94 -38.01
N MET A 84 20.52 2.95 -38.51
CA MET A 84 20.36 3.49 -39.86
C MET A 84 20.98 2.60 -40.92
N GLU A 85 22.06 1.88 -40.60
CA GLU A 85 22.59 0.83 -41.48
C GLU A 85 21.56 -0.27 -41.76
N GLY A 86 20.63 -0.51 -40.82
CA GLY A 86 19.60 -1.53 -40.95
C GLY A 86 18.27 -1.04 -41.52
N PHE A 87 18.02 0.26 -41.64
CA PHE A 87 16.78 0.83 -42.20
C PHE A 87 17.03 1.56 -43.51
N ARG A 88 16.35 1.16 -44.60
CA ARG A 88 16.30 1.91 -45.86
C ARG A 88 14.92 2.52 -46.07
N ILE A 89 14.88 3.67 -46.74
CA ILE A 89 13.63 4.24 -47.23
C ILE A 89 13.36 3.68 -48.63
N LYS A 90 12.17 3.16 -48.84
CA LYS A 90 11.61 2.92 -50.17
C LYS A 90 10.87 4.18 -50.61
N LEU A 91 11.41 4.82 -51.64
CA LEU A 91 10.87 6.06 -52.22
C LEU A 91 9.45 5.84 -52.77
N GLY A 92 8.55 6.72 -52.37
CA GLY A 92 7.18 6.88 -52.81
C GLY A 92 6.94 8.30 -53.32
N GLU A 93 6.16 9.12 -52.61
CA GLU A 93 5.85 10.50 -53.02
C GLU A 93 7.05 11.47 -52.90
N GLY A 94 8.04 11.12 -52.05
CA GLY A 94 9.25 11.92 -51.84
C GLY A 94 9.16 12.99 -50.74
N GLU A 95 8.07 13.07 -49.98
CA GLU A 95 7.90 14.05 -48.89
C GLU A 95 8.74 13.73 -47.64
N GLY A 96 9.09 12.46 -47.41
CA GLY A 96 9.81 12.00 -46.23
C GLY A 96 11.31 11.81 -46.42
N VAL A 97 11.86 12.18 -47.58
CA VAL A 97 13.24 11.85 -48.01
C VAL A 97 14.06 13.12 -48.26
N SER A 98 15.29 13.17 -47.73
CA SER A 98 16.26 14.21 -48.05
C SER A 98 16.91 13.95 -49.41
N PHE A 99 16.77 14.91 -50.32
CA PHE A 99 17.38 14.85 -51.65
C PHE A 99 18.89 14.60 -51.61
N TRP A 100 19.63 15.27 -50.72
CA TRP A 100 21.09 15.18 -50.70
C TRP A 100 21.63 14.05 -49.85
N TRP A 101 20.96 13.74 -48.74
CA TRP A 101 21.52 12.88 -47.69
C TRP A 101 20.97 11.46 -47.68
N ASN A 102 19.84 11.19 -48.31
CA ASN A 102 19.35 9.82 -48.46
C ASN A 102 19.99 9.10 -49.65
N GLU A 103 20.02 7.78 -49.60
CA GLU A 103 20.44 6.93 -50.71
C GLU A 103 19.28 6.82 -51.72
N TRP A 104 19.47 7.44 -52.88
CA TRP A 104 18.50 7.38 -53.99
C TRP A 104 18.80 6.19 -54.91
N CYS A 105 20.04 6.12 -55.41
CA CYS A 105 20.51 5.07 -56.33
C CYS A 105 21.95 4.66 -56.00
N GLY A 106 22.13 3.40 -55.58
CA GLY A 106 23.41 2.85 -55.14
C GLY A 106 23.67 3.05 -53.64
N GLU A 107 24.91 2.76 -53.21
CA GLU A 107 25.29 2.69 -51.78
C GLU A 107 25.77 4.03 -51.18
N ASN A 108 25.75 5.12 -51.95
CA ASN A 108 26.25 6.42 -51.49
C ASN A 108 25.21 7.51 -51.74
N CYS A 109 25.06 8.44 -50.80
CA CYS A 109 24.17 9.60 -50.94
C CYS A 109 24.65 10.55 -52.05
N LEU A 110 23.71 11.37 -52.57
CA LEU A 110 24.00 12.29 -53.66
C LEU A 110 24.98 13.40 -53.25
N ALA A 111 24.99 13.82 -51.98
CA ALA A 111 25.96 14.78 -51.45
C ALA A 111 27.41 14.27 -51.56
N ASN A 112 27.64 12.98 -51.26
CA ASN A 112 28.96 12.38 -51.32
C ASN A 112 29.41 12.08 -52.75
N LYS A 113 28.48 11.66 -53.63
CA LYS A 113 28.77 11.43 -55.05
C LYS A 113 29.02 12.73 -55.82
N PHE A 114 28.30 13.79 -55.47
CA PHE A 114 28.32 15.07 -56.19
C PHE A 114 28.57 16.26 -55.24
N PRO A 115 29.73 16.32 -54.56
CA PRO A 115 29.99 17.30 -53.51
C PRO A 115 29.97 18.76 -54.03
N ARG A 116 30.43 18.99 -55.27
CA ARG A 116 30.37 20.33 -55.88
C ARG A 116 28.93 20.81 -56.13
N LEU A 117 28.05 19.93 -56.60
CA LEU A 117 26.63 20.23 -56.83
C LEU A 117 25.89 20.47 -55.50
N TYR A 118 26.25 19.72 -54.46
CA TYR A 118 25.73 19.94 -53.11
C TYR A 118 26.11 21.31 -52.54
N VAL A 119 27.40 21.70 -52.63
CA VAL A 119 27.84 23.03 -52.17
C VAL A 119 27.10 24.14 -52.93
N LEU A 120 26.93 23.99 -54.24
CA LEU A 120 26.18 24.95 -55.06
C LEU A 120 24.69 25.02 -54.68
N SER A 121 24.05 23.90 -54.33
CA SER A 121 22.63 23.89 -53.93
C SER A 121 22.39 24.58 -52.58
N THR A 122 23.43 24.67 -51.72
CA THR A 122 23.35 25.37 -50.43
C THR A 122 23.54 26.90 -50.52
N ASN A 123 23.86 27.43 -51.71
CA ASN A 123 23.99 28.86 -51.95
C ASN A 123 22.60 29.56 -51.88
N GLU A 124 22.53 30.80 -51.42
CA GLU A 124 21.26 31.52 -51.18
C GLU A 124 20.35 31.60 -52.41
N ALA A 125 20.92 31.79 -53.61
CA ALA A 125 20.15 31.79 -54.86
C ALA A 125 19.58 30.41 -55.22
N ALA A 126 20.22 29.33 -54.80
CA ALA A 126 19.78 27.95 -55.05
C ALA A 126 18.76 27.45 -54.02
N LYS A 127 18.75 28.01 -52.80
CA LYS A 127 17.73 27.72 -51.78
C LYS A 127 16.31 28.08 -52.25
N GLU A 128 16.16 29.12 -53.06
CA GLU A 128 14.85 29.51 -53.60
C GLU A 128 14.36 28.52 -54.68
N LEU A 129 15.28 27.97 -55.47
CA LEU A 129 15.00 26.87 -56.40
C LEU A 129 14.66 25.57 -55.66
N GLN A 130 15.36 25.31 -54.54
CA GLN A 130 15.14 24.14 -53.70
C GLN A 130 13.73 24.12 -53.08
N LYS A 131 13.21 25.26 -52.63
CA LYS A 131 11.80 25.41 -52.21
C LYS A 131 10.77 25.06 -53.30
N THR A 132 11.17 25.16 -54.57
CA THR A 132 10.32 24.84 -55.72
C THR A 132 10.40 23.36 -56.08
N ILE A 133 11.60 22.76 -55.97
CA ILE A 133 11.85 21.33 -56.18
C ILE A 133 11.24 20.48 -55.06
N GLU A 134 11.28 20.94 -53.81
CA GLU A 134 10.66 20.27 -52.65
C GLU A 134 9.12 20.12 -52.78
N LYS A 135 8.48 20.87 -53.68
CA LYS A 135 7.04 20.75 -53.98
C LYS A 135 6.72 19.70 -55.06
N VAL A 136 7.72 19.13 -55.71
CA VAL A 136 7.55 18.17 -56.80
C VAL A 136 7.41 16.75 -56.21
N LYS A 137 6.23 16.16 -56.36
CA LYS A 137 5.96 14.76 -55.97
C LYS A 137 6.41 13.81 -57.07
N ILE A 138 7.13 12.75 -56.71
CA ILE A 138 7.71 11.81 -57.69
C ILE A 138 6.69 10.75 -58.12
N SER A 139 5.83 10.29 -57.21
CA SER A 139 4.77 9.32 -57.50
C SER A 139 3.54 9.64 -56.63
N PRO A 140 2.54 10.35 -57.16
CA PRO A 140 1.34 10.71 -56.40
C PRO A 140 0.57 9.45 -55.95
N GLY A 141 0.24 9.35 -54.67
CA GLY A 141 -0.59 8.29 -54.08
C GLY A 141 0.15 7.15 -53.37
N CYS A 142 1.48 7.20 -53.22
CA CYS A 142 2.25 6.15 -52.53
C CYS A 142 3.21 6.77 -51.51
N ALA A 143 2.88 6.72 -50.22
CA ALA A 143 3.74 7.28 -49.16
C ALA A 143 5.12 6.61 -49.09
N ASP A 144 6.15 7.38 -48.73
CA ASP A 144 7.51 6.87 -48.47
C ASP A 144 7.49 5.88 -47.30
N ARG A 145 8.15 4.73 -47.43
CA ARG A 145 8.11 3.68 -46.39
C ARG A 145 9.50 3.27 -45.92
N TRP A 146 9.65 3.16 -44.61
CA TRP A 146 10.86 2.62 -43.98
C TRP A 146 10.83 1.09 -43.93
N GLU A 147 11.85 0.45 -44.46
CA GLU A 147 12.01 -1.01 -44.48
C GLU A 147 13.31 -1.42 -43.77
N TRP A 148 13.22 -2.47 -42.94
CA TRP A 148 14.39 -3.06 -42.30
C TRP A 148 15.06 -4.02 -43.28
N VAL A 149 16.31 -3.72 -43.66
CA VAL A 149 17.02 -4.35 -44.79
C VAL A 149 17.40 -5.81 -44.53
N HIS A 150 17.44 -6.23 -43.26
CA HIS A 150 17.96 -7.54 -42.90
C HIS A 150 16.91 -8.66 -42.80
N ILE A 151 15.67 -8.45 -43.27
CA ILE A 151 14.61 -9.48 -43.36
C ILE A 151 13.78 -9.29 -44.63
N THR A 152 13.29 -10.38 -45.21
CA THR A 152 12.40 -10.42 -46.39
C THR A 152 11.02 -9.80 -46.18
N ASP A 153 10.58 -9.54 -44.93
CA ASP A 153 9.29 -8.93 -44.60
C ASP A 153 9.39 -7.43 -44.21
N GLY A 154 10.61 -6.87 -44.27
CA GLY A 154 10.91 -5.47 -43.94
C GLY A 154 10.64 -5.08 -42.48
N LYS A 155 10.31 -6.01 -41.56
CA LYS A 155 10.01 -5.70 -40.15
C LYS A 155 11.28 -5.68 -39.29
N TYR A 156 11.29 -4.80 -38.29
CA TYR A 156 12.40 -4.72 -37.35
C TYR A 156 12.47 -5.97 -36.45
N SER A 157 13.58 -6.71 -36.53
CA SER A 157 13.85 -7.86 -35.65
C SER A 157 14.88 -7.51 -34.59
N THR A 158 14.48 -7.63 -33.33
CA THR A 158 15.37 -7.48 -32.18
C THR A 158 16.49 -8.52 -32.17
N ALA A 159 16.27 -9.72 -32.72
CA ALA A 159 17.31 -10.75 -32.73
C ALA A 159 18.46 -10.38 -33.68
N ILE A 160 18.13 -9.84 -34.85
CA ILE A 160 19.10 -9.47 -35.89
C ILE A 160 19.82 -8.17 -35.51
N ALA A 161 19.07 -7.16 -35.07
CA ALA A 161 19.63 -5.92 -34.53
C ALA A 161 20.65 -6.19 -33.41
N TYR A 162 20.35 -7.15 -32.52
CA TYR A 162 21.27 -7.57 -31.47
C TYR A 162 22.53 -8.25 -32.02
N ALA A 163 22.41 -9.06 -33.07
CA ALA A 163 23.56 -9.70 -33.70
C ALA A 163 24.50 -8.69 -34.38
N ILE A 164 23.96 -7.62 -34.96
CA ILE A 164 24.71 -6.52 -35.59
C ILE A 164 25.48 -5.74 -34.51
N LEU A 165 24.77 -5.25 -33.49
CA LEU A 165 25.37 -4.56 -32.34
C LEU A 165 26.41 -5.43 -31.62
N ALA A 166 26.19 -6.74 -31.54
CA ALA A 166 27.13 -7.66 -30.91
C ALA A 166 28.49 -7.71 -31.63
N LYS A 167 28.55 -7.45 -32.95
CA LYS A 167 29.78 -7.43 -33.75
C LYS A 167 30.57 -6.11 -33.65
N GLN A 168 29.93 -5.03 -33.21
CA GLN A 168 30.54 -3.69 -33.11
C GLN A 168 31.42 -3.55 -31.84
N ARG A 169 32.58 -2.87 -31.97
CA ARG A 169 33.54 -2.61 -30.87
C ARG A 169 33.04 -1.48 -29.96
N ARG A 170 33.33 -1.60 -28.65
CA ARG A 170 32.90 -0.69 -27.57
C ARG A 170 33.21 0.79 -27.86
N GLY A 171 32.18 1.63 -27.90
CA GLY A 171 32.29 3.09 -27.87
C GLY A 171 32.11 3.67 -26.47
N ALA A 172 32.85 4.74 -26.12
CA ALA A 172 32.71 5.45 -24.84
C ALA A 172 31.36 6.20 -24.71
N GLU A 173 30.73 6.53 -25.83
CA GLU A 173 29.42 7.19 -25.89
C GLU A 173 28.25 6.24 -25.58
N GLU A 174 28.30 4.97 -26.01
CA GLU A 174 27.27 3.96 -25.67
C GLU A 174 27.12 3.77 -24.15
N ALA A 175 28.23 3.83 -23.42
CA ALA A 175 28.25 3.70 -21.97
C ALA A 175 27.60 4.91 -21.26
N LYS A 176 27.76 6.13 -21.82
CA LYS A 176 27.10 7.35 -21.32
C LYS A 176 25.60 7.32 -21.59
N MET A 177 25.19 6.85 -22.77
CA MET A 177 23.77 6.66 -23.12
C MET A 177 23.10 5.64 -22.19
N TYR A 178 23.72 4.47 -21.95
CA TYR A 178 23.20 3.48 -21.00
C TYR A 178 23.08 4.02 -19.57
N LYS A 179 24.09 4.77 -19.08
CA LYS A 179 23.99 5.46 -17.79
C LYS A 179 22.84 6.47 -17.77
N ARG A 180 22.51 7.15 -18.86
CA ARG A 180 21.33 8.06 -18.90
C ARG A 180 19.99 7.32 -18.97
N VAL A 181 19.95 6.17 -19.65
CA VAL A 181 18.75 5.32 -19.81
C VAL A 181 18.39 4.56 -18.53
N TRP A 182 19.39 4.04 -17.79
CA TRP A 182 19.18 3.19 -16.60
C TRP A 182 19.67 3.78 -15.29
N ASN A 183 20.37 4.92 -15.33
CA ASN A 183 20.53 5.82 -14.19
C ASN A 183 19.76 7.16 -14.39
N PRO A 184 18.48 7.17 -14.81
CA PRO A 184 17.58 8.22 -14.40
C PRO A 184 17.25 8.01 -12.92
N SER A 185 16.75 9.05 -12.26
CA SER A 185 15.98 8.92 -11.03
C SER A 185 14.74 8.04 -11.30
N LEU A 186 14.95 6.71 -11.33
CA LEU A 186 14.03 5.59 -11.51
C LEU A 186 13.44 5.33 -12.94
N PRO A 187 13.22 4.04 -13.35
CA PRO A 187 12.77 3.64 -14.71
C PRO A 187 11.32 4.02 -15.03
N THR A 188 10.95 4.46 -16.24
CA THR A 188 9.64 5.08 -16.58
C THR A 188 8.35 4.36 -16.17
N LYS A 189 8.26 3.02 -16.21
CA LYS A 189 7.10 2.27 -15.66
C LYS A 189 7.13 2.17 -14.14
N VAL A 190 8.34 2.01 -13.60
CA VAL A 190 8.63 2.13 -12.17
C VAL A 190 8.55 3.60 -11.73
N ALA A 191 8.59 4.58 -12.63
CA ALA A 191 8.54 6.00 -12.37
C ALA A 191 7.14 6.56 -12.58
N THR A 192 6.25 5.92 -13.34
CA THR A 192 4.80 6.20 -13.23
C THR A 192 4.23 5.52 -12.00
N PHE A 193 4.68 4.30 -11.69
CA PHE A 193 4.39 3.64 -10.43
C PHE A 193 5.01 4.42 -9.25
N ASN A 194 6.31 4.77 -9.28
CA ASN A 194 6.99 5.68 -8.32
C ASN A 194 6.57 7.13 -8.41
N TRP A 195 5.94 7.64 -9.46
CA TRP A 195 5.41 9.00 -9.42
C TRP A 195 4.06 9.00 -8.72
N LYS A 196 3.23 7.96 -8.93
CA LYS A 196 2.08 7.69 -8.04
C LYS A 196 2.57 7.36 -6.62
N THR A 197 3.50 6.46 -6.38
CA THR A 197 4.00 6.16 -5.02
C THR A 197 4.86 7.27 -4.43
N ALA A 198 5.52 8.16 -5.17
CA ALA A 198 6.26 9.30 -4.62
C ALA A 198 5.31 10.48 -4.35
N SER A 199 4.29 10.71 -5.17
CA SER A 199 3.24 11.68 -4.84
C SER A 199 2.39 11.18 -3.66
N ILE A 200 2.01 9.90 -3.65
CA ILE A 200 1.33 9.24 -2.52
C ILE A 200 2.27 9.20 -1.30
N SER A 201 3.54 8.86 -1.43
CA SER A 201 4.51 8.85 -0.32
C SER A 201 4.78 10.26 0.20
N LYS A 202 4.86 11.26 -0.67
CA LYS A 202 4.97 12.67 -0.27
C LYS A 202 3.70 13.13 0.45
N ALA A 203 2.52 12.82 -0.08
CA ALA A 203 1.24 13.13 0.54
C ALA A 203 1.08 12.41 1.90
N ALA A 204 1.42 11.12 1.97
CA ALA A 204 1.43 10.31 3.18
C ALA A 204 2.46 10.82 4.19
N GLY A 205 3.64 11.27 3.75
CA GLY A 205 4.66 11.88 4.60
C GLY A 205 4.20 13.20 5.19
N ILE A 206 3.60 14.07 4.37
CA ILE A 206 2.98 15.32 4.85
C ILE A 206 1.87 14.99 5.86
N LEU A 207 0.93 14.11 5.51
CA LEU A 207 -0.14 13.68 6.40
C LEU A 207 0.42 13.11 7.70
N SER A 208 1.44 12.25 7.65
CA SER A 208 2.05 11.65 8.84
C SER A 208 2.60 12.70 9.82
N ILE A 209 3.21 13.77 9.30
CA ILE A 209 3.68 14.90 10.13
C ILE A 209 2.49 15.62 10.77
N TRP A 210 1.44 15.90 10.00
CA TRP A 210 0.22 16.54 10.51
C TRP A 210 -0.56 15.67 11.50
N MET A 211 -0.33 14.36 11.52
CA MET A 211 -0.95 13.41 12.43
C MET A 211 -0.20 13.27 13.77
N ILE A 212 0.97 13.91 13.94
CA ILE A 212 1.73 13.88 15.20
C ILE A 212 0.90 14.32 16.42
N PRO A 213 0.12 15.42 16.38
CA PRO A 213 -0.65 15.85 17.55
C PRO A 213 -1.69 14.82 17.99
N GLN A 214 -2.21 14.01 17.06
CA GLN A 214 -3.16 12.95 17.36
C GLN A 214 -2.54 11.83 18.21
N LEU A 215 -1.23 11.58 18.10
CA LEU A 215 -0.55 10.59 18.94
C LEU A 215 -0.57 11.01 20.42
N PHE A 216 -0.36 12.31 20.70
CA PHE A 216 -0.48 12.86 22.06
C PHE A 216 -1.93 12.85 22.54
N ALA A 217 -2.86 13.13 21.63
CA ALA A 217 -4.29 13.05 21.91
C ALA A 217 -4.66 11.62 22.37
N TYR A 218 -4.22 10.60 21.65
CA TYR A 218 -4.41 9.20 22.04
C TYR A 218 -3.80 8.85 23.39
N ALA A 219 -2.57 9.30 23.67
CA ALA A 219 -1.92 9.06 24.95
C ALA A 219 -2.76 9.59 26.14
N MET A 220 -3.49 10.70 25.97
CA MET A 220 -4.39 11.25 26.99
C MET A 220 -5.78 10.58 26.98
N ASN A 221 -6.34 10.32 25.80
CA ASN A 221 -7.68 9.76 25.65
C ASN A 221 -7.78 8.34 26.21
N TYR A 222 -6.78 7.48 26.00
CA TYR A 222 -6.89 6.08 26.46
C TYR A 222 -7.03 5.94 27.99
N PRO A 223 -6.22 6.61 28.83
CA PRO A 223 -6.44 6.63 30.28
C PRO A 223 -7.79 7.22 30.69
N MET A 224 -8.20 8.35 30.10
CA MET A 224 -9.49 9.00 30.43
C MET A 224 -10.68 8.11 30.06
N ALA A 225 -10.65 7.52 28.87
CA ALA A 225 -11.66 6.56 28.43
C ALA A 225 -11.70 5.34 29.36
N LYS A 226 -10.55 4.79 29.76
CA LYS A 226 -10.49 3.66 30.70
C LYS A 226 -11.02 4.02 32.08
N PHE A 227 -10.73 5.23 32.57
CA PHE A 227 -11.26 5.74 33.84
C PHE A 227 -12.80 5.82 33.82
N LEU A 228 -13.39 6.36 32.75
CA LEU A 228 -14.84 6.44 32.58
C LEU A 228 -15.49 5.06 32.36
N GLN A 229 -14.84 4.20 31.57
CA GLN A 229 -15.27 2.83 31.32
C GLN A 229 -15.35 1.99 32.60
N ALA A 230 -14.32 2.04 33.44
CA ALA A 230 -14.26 1.29 34.70
C ALA A 230 -15.46 1.59 35.62
N GLN A 231 -15.94 2.84 35.57
CA GLN A 231 -17.08 3.33 36.35
C GLN A 231 -18.43 3.23 35.62
N SER A 232 -18.48 2.55 34.47
CA SER A 232 -19.68 2.41 33.63
C SER A 232 -20.29 3.76 33.17
N LYS A 233 -19.50 4.84 33.07
CA LYS A 233 -19.94 6.15 32.54
C LYS A 233 -19.96 6.18 31.00
N MET A 234 -20.46 5.11 30.39
CA MET A 234 -20.41 4.88 28.93
C MET A 234 -21.26 5.86 28.14
N MET A 235 -22.44 6.24 28.66
CA MET A 235 -23.33 7.16 27.96
C MET A 235 -22.73 8.56 27.79
N ALA A 236 -21.97 9.05 28.76
CA ALA A 236 -21.26 10.32 28.63
C ALA A 236 -20.24 10.27 27.48
N MET A 237 -19.44 9.20 27.40
CA MET A 237 -18.50 9.01 26.30
C MET A 237 -19.21 8.90 24.94
N ALA A 238 -20.35 8.21 24.89
CA ALA A 238 -21.12 8.04 23.65
C ALA A 238 -21.68 9.38 23.15
N VAL A 239 -22.23 10.21 24.04
CA VAL A 239 -22.74 11.55 23.69
C VAL A 239 -21.61 12.46 23.23
N ILE A 240 -20.46 12.45 23.93
CA ILE A 240 -19.26 13.21 23.52
C ILE A 240 -18.78 12.77 22.14
N ALA A 241 -18.69 11.46 21.88
CA ALA A 241 -18.28 10.92 20.59
C ALA A 241 -19.27 11.28 19.47
N ALA A 242 -20.58 11.26 19.74
CA ALA A 242 -21.60 11.68 18.78
C ALA A 242 -21.49 13.16 18.44
N ALA A 243 -21.31 14.03 19.44
CA ALA A 243 -21.06 15.45 19.23
C ALA A 243 -19.77 15.68 18.42
N ALA A 244 -18.70 14.97 18.75
CA ALA A 244 -17.45 15.02 18.02
C ALA A 244 -17.62 14.62 16.55
N LEU A 245 -18.42 13.58 16.26
CA LEU A 245 -18.71 13.12 14.90
C LEU A 245 -19.49 14.16 14.08
N VAL A 246 -20.49 14.81 14.69
CA VAL A 246 -21.26 15.89 14.03
C VAL A 246 -20.34 17.06 13.69
N LEU A 247 -19.54 17.52 14.66
CA LEU A 247 -18.56 18.59 14.44
C LEU A 247 -17.51 18.18 13.42
N HIS A 248 -16.99 16.96 13.49
CA HIS A 248 -16.03 16.41 12.53
C HIS A 248 -16.58 16.47 11.10
N THR A 249 -17.83 16.07 10.91
CA THR A 249 -18.49 16.07 9.59
C THR A 249 -18.65 17.49 9.06
N LEU A 250 -19.15 18.41 9.90
CA LEU A 250 -19.34 19.82 9.54
C LEU A 250 -18.01 20.50 9.16
N PHE A 251 -16.97 20.32 9.98
CA PHE A 251 -15.67 20.93 9.73
C PHE A 251 -14.92 20.26 8.58
N SER A 252 -15.11 18.95 8.35
CA SER A 252 -14.56 18.28 7.18
C SER A 252 -15.15 18.86 5.89
N TRP A 253 -16.47 19.04 5.84
CA TRP A 253 -17.14 19.71 4.72
C TRP A 253 -16.61 21.14 4.54
N LEU A 254 -16.51 21.92 5.62
CA LEU A 254 -16.05 23.31 5.56
C LEU A 254 -14.58 23.40 5.08
N LEU A 255 -13.65 22.72 5.74
CA LEU A 255 -12.22 22.87 5.48
C LEU A 255 -11.80 22.17 4.19
N MET A 256 -12.37 21.01 3.86
CA MET A 256 -11.97 20.27 2.66
C MET A 256 -12.70 20.74 1.40
N LEU A 257 -14.01 21.00 1.47
CA LEU A 257 -14.82 21.27 0.28
C LEU A 257 -15.09 22.75 0.05
N LYS A 258 -15.23 23.56 1.11
CA LYS A 258 -15.50 25.01 0.96
C LYS A 258 -14.24 25.86 0.97
N LEU A 259 -13.29 25.55 1.84
CA LEU A 259 -12.02 26.27 1.95
C LEU A 259 -10.90 25.62 1.13
N GLU A 260 -11.13 24.42 0.59
CA GLU A 260 -10.20 23.68 -0.28
C GLU A 260 -8.81 23.42 0.33
N TRP A 261 -8.72 23.24 1.65
CA TRP A 261 -7.45 22.93 2.34
C TRP A 261 -6.93 21.51 2.06
N GLY A 262 -7.67 20.72 1.28
CA GLY A 262 -7.28 19.38 0.86
C GLY A 262 -6.94 18.45 2.03
N LEU A 263 -5.85 17.69 1.88
CA LEU A 263 -5.42 16.68 2.85
C LEU A 263 -4.98 17.27 4.20
N VAL A 264 -4.45 18.49 4.20
CA VAL A 264 -4.09 19.21 5.43
C VAL A 264 -5.36 19.56 6.21
N GLY A 265 -6.40 20.02 5.53
CA GLY A 265 -7.72 20.25 6.12
C GLY A 265 -8.25 19.00 6.83
N ALA A 266 -8.19 17.84 6.18
CA ALA A 266 -8.60 16.57 6.77
C ALA A 266 -7.84 16.24 8.07
N ALA A 267 -6.51 16.42 8.06
CA ALA A 267 -5.68 16.17 9.24
C ALA A 267 -5.99 17.13 10.39
N VAL A 268 -6.17 18.42 10.09
CA VAL A 268 -6.50 19.45 11.09
C VAL A 268 -7.85 19.14 11.76
N VAL A 269 -8.87 18.82 10.97
CA VAL A 269 -10.21 18.46 11.50
C VAL A 269 -10.12 17.22 12.37
N LEU A 270 -9.43 16.18 11.93
CA LEU A 270 -9.28 14.95 12.70
C LEU A 270 -8.57 15.19 14.04
N ASN A 271 -7.47 15.94 14.04
CA ASN A 271 -6.78 16.33 15.28
C ASN A 271 -7.71 17.12 16.21
N ALA A 272 -8.45 18.11 15.67
CA ALA A 272 -9.38 18.91 16.45
C ALA A 272 -10.49 18.07 17.08
N SER A 273 -11.02 17.07 16.36
CA SER A 273 -12.03 16.15 16.89
C SER A 273 -11.51 15.31 18.06
N TRP A 274 -10.27 14.81 17.99
CA TRP A 274 -9.67 14.06 19.09
C TRP A 274 -9.40 14.94 20.32
N TRP A 275 -8.89 16.16 20.11
CA TRP A 275 -8.71 17.11 21.20
C TRP A 275 -10.02 17.57 21.83
N PHE A 276 -11.08 17.74 21.02
CA PHE A 276 -12.42 17.98 21.53
C PHE A 276 -12.89 16.85 22.44
N ILE A 277 -12.72 15.57 22.04
CA ILE A 277 -13.09 14.42 22.87
C ILE A 277 -12.33 14.45 24.21
N ILE A 278 -11.03 14.73 24.18
CA ILE A 278 -10.20 14.79 25.39
C ILE A 278 -10.66 15.90 26.33
N VAL A 279 -10.84 17.11 25.82
CA VAL A 279 -11.29 18.25 26.61
C VAL A 279 -12.67 17.97 27.20
N ALA A 280 -13.61 17.45 26.40
CA ALA A 280 -14.96 17.14 26.86
C ALA A 280 -14.96 16.01 27.92
N GLN A 281 -14.17 14.95 27.74
CA GLN A 281 -14.03 13.89 28.74
C GLN A 281 -13.38 14.41 30.02
N PHE A 282 -12.33 15.23 29.91
CA PHE A 282 -11.65 15.81 31.06
C PHE A 282 -12.57 16.73 31.84
N LEU A 283 -13.31 17.63 31.17
CA LEU A 283 -14.33 18.48 31.79
C LEU A 283 -15.41 17.65 32.49
N TYR A 284 -15.85 16.55 31.88
CA TYR A 284 -16.79 15.64 32.51
C TYR A 284 -16.22 14.98 33.77
N ILE A 285 -14.95 14.56 33.76
CA ILE A 285 -14.29 13.96 34.92
C ILE A 285 -14.18 14.97 36.08
N ILE A 286 -13.77 16.21 35.82
CA ILE A 286 -13.59 17.23 36.86
C ILE A 286 -14.90 17.90 37.31
N SER A 287 -16.02 17.65 36.62
CA SER A 287 -17.34 18.20 36.98
C SER A 287 -17.90 17.69 38.31
N GLY A 288 -17.25 16.71 38.95
CA GLY A 288 -17.75 16.03 40.16
C GLY A 288 -18.64 14.82 39.89
N THR A 289 -19.01 14.57 38.62
CA THR A 289 -19.89 13.45 38.22
C THR A 289 -19.30 12.05 38.45
N CYS A 290 -17.97 11.97 38.66
CA CYS A 290 -17.23 10.74 38.97
C CYS A 290 -17.12 10.44 40.48
N GLY A 291 -17.75 11.24 41.34
CA GLY A 291 -17.74 11.01 42.79
C GLY A 291 -16.32 10.90 43.36
N PRO A 292 -16.06 9.96 44.30
CA PRO A 292 -14.75 9.83 44.95
C PRO A 292 -13.65 9.22 44.06
N ALA A 293 -13.98 8.76 42.84
CA ALA A 293 -13.01 8.13 41.96
C ALA A 293 -11.95 9.11 41.43
N TRP A 294 -12.28 10.42 41.36
CA TRP A 294 -11.34 11.47 40.99
C TRP A 294 -11.04 12.37 42.20
N THR A 295 -9.82 12.27 42.72
CA THR A 295 -9.34 13.07 43.86
C THR A 295 -8.38 14.19 43.44
N GLY A 296 -8.25 14.44 42.15
CA GLY A 296 -7.31 15.40 41.58
C GLY A 296 -5.92 14.82 41.31
N PHE A 297 -5.01 15.69 40.89
CA PHE A 297 -3.64 15.30 40.61
C PHE A 297 -2.86 15.01 41.90
N SER A 298 -2.11 13.92 41.91
CA SER A 298 -1.30 13.50 43.06
C SER A 298 0.00 12.86 42.61
N TRP A 299 1.09 13.08 43.36
CA TRP A 299 2.36 12.40 43.17
C TRP A 299 2.25 10.87 43.35
N LYS A 300 1.18 10.38 43.99
CA LYS A 300 0.85 8.94 44.05
C LYS A 300 0.72 8.29 42.66
N ALA A 301 0.36 9.05 41.62
CA ALA A 301 0.29 8.55 40.25
C ALA A 301 1.64 8.04 39.69
N PHE A 302 2.76 8.48 40.28
CA PHE A 302 4.10 8.04 39.88
C PHE A 302 4.60 6.83 40.68
N GLN A 303 3.81 6.30 41.63
CA GLN A 303 4.13 5.06 42.33
C GLN A 303 3.86 3.84 41.43
N ASN A 304 4.71 2.82 41.51
CA ASN A 304 4.55 1.55 40.79
C ASN A 304 4.45 1.65 39.25
N LEU A 305 4.98 2.71 38.63
CA LEU A 305 4.95 2.92 37.17
C LEU A 305 5.48 1.73 36.36
N TRP A 306 6.52 1.05 36.85
CA TRP A 306 7.07 -0.12 36.16
C TRP A 306 6.07 -1.26 36.02
N SER A 307 5.28 -1.54 37.07
CA SER A 307 4.26 -2.59 37.03
C SER A 307 3.17 -2.24 36.00
N PHE A 308 2.73 -0.98 35.98
CA PHE A 308 1.79 -0.47 35.00
C PHE A 308 2.34 -0.53 33.56
N ALA A 309 3.59 -0.09 33.36
CA ALA A 309 4.25 -0.10 32.06
C ALA A 309 4.41 -1.53 31.52
N ARG A 310 4.82 -2.48 32.37
CA ARG A 310 4.95 -3.89 31.99
C ARG A 310 3.61 -4.50 31.56
N LEU A 311 2.54 -4.21 32.30
CA LEU A 311 1.19 -4.69 31.97
C LEU A 311 0.70 -4.08 30.64
N SER A 312 0.84 -2.75 30.51
CA SER A 312 0.43 -2.00 29.33
C SER A 312 1.20 -2.43 28.08
N LEU A 313 2.51 -2.68 28.19
CA LEU A 313 3.34 -3.16 27.09
C LEU A 313 2.88 -4.55 26.62
N ALA A 314 2.53 -5.45 27.54
CA ALA A 314 2.01 -6.76 27.18
C ALA A 314 0.66 -6.65 26.43
N SER A 315 -0.25 -5.78 26.87
CA SER A 315 -1.50 -5.51 26.16
C SER A 315 -1.26 -4.87 24.79
N ALA A 316 -0.31 -3.94 24.69
CA ALA A 316 0.06 -3.30 23.43
C ALA A 316 0.62 -4.31 22.43
N VAL A 317 1.56 -5.16 22.85
CA VAL A 317 2.12 -6.22 22.00
C VAL A 317 1.03 -7.19 21.55
N MET A 318 0.16 -7.64 22.46
CA MET A 318 -0.96 -8.53 22.14
C MET A 318 -1.86 -7.94 21.03
N LEU A 319 -2.25 -6.68 21.16
CA LEU A 319 -3.10 -5.98 20.17
C LEU A 319 -2.35 -5.70 18.86
N CYS A 320 -1.08 -5.30 18.92
CA CYS A 320 -0.26 -5.08 17.73
C CYS A 320 -0.12 -6.36 16.91
N LEU A 321 0.11 -7.50 17.55
CA LEU A 321 0.17 -8.80 16.87
C LEU A 321 -1.15 -9.14 16.17
N GLU A 322 -2.30 -8.83 16.76
CA GLU A 322 -3.61 -9.00 16.12
C GLU A 322 -3.77 -8.09 14.89
N VAL A 323 -3.48 -6.80 15.03
CA VAL A 323 -3.65 -5.81 13.95
C VAL A 323 -2.67 -6.05 12.80
N TRP A 324 -1.40 -6.28 13.10
CA TRP A 324 -0.37 -6.52 12.10
C TRP A 324 -0.58 -7.83 11.36
N TYR A 325 -1.18 -8.83 12.01
CA TYR A 325 -1.56 -10.05 11.35
C TYR A 325 -2.52 -9.79 10.18
N PHE A 326 -3.60 -9.03 10.38
CA PHE A 326 -4.50 -8.66 9.28
C PHE A 326 -3.82 -7.79 8.20
N MET A 327 -2.90 -6.89 8.58
CA MET A 327 -2.13 -6.11 7.60
C MET A 327 -1.24 -6.99 6.72
N ALA A 328 -0.68 -8.07 7.26
CA ALA A 328 0.14 -9.01 6.51
C ALA A 328 -0.65 -9.68 5.38
N LEU A 329 -1.95 -9.89 5.55
CA LEU A 329 -2.83 -10.46 4.51
C LEU A 329 -2.82 -9.59 3.25
N ILE A 330 -3.09 -8.29 3.41
CA ILE A 330 -3.12 -7.32 2.32
C ILE A 330 -1.75 -7.25 1.64
N LEU A 331 -0.68 -7.24 2.45
CA LEU A 331 0.70 -7.21 1.95
C LEU A 331 0.99 -8.44 1.07
N PHE A 332 0.66 -9.64 1.52
CA PHE A 332 0.92 -10.85 0.74
C PHE A 332 0.02 -10.96 -0.47
N ALA A 333 -1.23 -10.52 -0.42
CA ALA A 333 -2.08 -10.51 -1.60
C ALA A 333 -1.54 -9.59 -2.72
N GLY A 334 -0.84 -8.51 -2.37
CA GLY A 334 -0.21 -7.59 -3.31
C GLY A 334 0.92 -8.18 -4.17
N TYR A 335 1.45 -9.36 -3.82
CA TYR A 335 2.49 -10.05 -4.59
C TYR A 335 1.95 -11.18 -5.50
N LEU A 336 0.62 -11.36 -5.58
CA LEU A 336 0.00 -12.35 -6.47
C LEU A 336 0.04 -11.92 -7.94
N LYS A 337 -0.02 -12.88 -8.87
CA LYS A 337 0.07 -12.63 -10.33
C LYS A 337 -1.03 -11.69 -10.87
N ASN A 338 -2.23 -11.70 -10.26
CA ASN A 338 -3.35 -10.79 -10.54
C ASN A 338 -3.57 -9.81 -9.38
N ALA A 339 -2.49 -9.17 -8.91
CA ALA A 339 -2.50 -8.34 -7.70
C ALA A 339 -3.55 -7.22 -7.73
N GLU A 340 -3.80 -6.56 -8.86
CA GLU A 340 -4.75 -5.42 -8.94
C GLU A 340 -6.18 -5.84 -8.55
N VAL A 341 -6.78 -6.78 -9.29
CA VAL A 341 -8.14 -7.28 -9.00
C VAL A 341 -8.22 -7.92 -7.62
N SER A 342 -7.16 -8.65 -7.22
CA SER A 342 -7.06 -9.33 -5.92
C SER A 342 -7.02 -8.35 -4.75
N VAL A 343 -6.22 -7.30 -4.85
CA VAL A 343 -6.06 -6.27 -3.81
C VAL A 343 -7.31 -5.40 -3.73
N ASP A 344 -7.92 -5.05 -4.86
CA ASP A 344 -9.16 -4.26 -4.87
C ASP A 344 -10.32 -5.02 -4.22
N ALA A 345 -10.52 -6.29 -4.59
CA ALA A 345 -11.54 -7.14 -3.98
C ALA A 345 -11.29 -7.35 -2.47
N LEU A 346 -10.04 -7.59 -2.08
CA LEU A 346 -9.68 -7.69 -0.67
C LEU A 346 -9.86 -6.38 0.08
N SER A 347 -9.58 -5.24 -0.52
CA SER A 347 -9.77 -3.94 0.14
C SER A 347 -11.23 -3.73 0.49
N ILE A 348 -12.16 -4.11 -0.40
CA ILE A 348 -13.61 -4.09 -0.13
C ILE A 348 -13.94 -4.98 1.06
N CYS A 349 -13.50 -6.25 1.03
CA CYS A 349 -13.74 -7.19 2.12
C CYS A 349 -13.13 -6.73 3.46
N MET A 350 -11.91 -6.18 3.43
CA MET A 350 -11.20 -5.71 4.63
C MET A 350 -11.81 -4.42 5.18
N ASN A 351 -12.38 -3.56 4.34
CA ASN A 351 -13.16 -2.41 4.80
C ASN A 351 -14.43 -2.86 5.55
N ILE A 352 -15.17 -3.83 4.99
CA ILE A 352 -16.33 -4.44 5.66
C ILE A 352 -15.91 -5.07 6.99
N LEU A 353 -14.83 -5.85 7.00
CA LEU A 353 -14.28 -6.41 8.24
C LEU A 353 -13.92 -5.31 9.23
N GLY A 354 -13.24 -4.25 8.79
CA GLY A 354 -12.86 -3.11 9.62
C GLY A 354 -14.06 -2.47 10.31
N TRP A 355 -15.17 -2.27 9.59
CA TRP A 355 -16.41 -1.75 10.18
C TRP A 355 -17.01 -2.72 11.21
N THR A 356 -17.09 -4.01 10.87
CA THR A 356 -17.66 -5.01 11.78
C THR A 356 -16.81 -5.23 13.05
N ILE A 357 -15.48 -5.16 12.92
CA ILE A 357 -14.53 -5.28 14.03
C ILE A 357 -14.71 -4.15 15.05
N MET A 358 -15.13 -2.95 14.65
CA MET A 358 -15.37 -1.87 15.63
C MET A 358 -16.47 -2.23 16.63
N VAL A 359 -17.50 -2.96 16.19
CA VAL A 359 -18.55 -3.49 17.08
C VAL A 359 -17.96 -4.54 18.02
N ALA A 360 -17.14 -5.46 17.50
CA ALA A 360 -16.48 -6.49 18.30
C ALA A 360 -15.47 -5.90 19.31
N LEU A 361 -14.77 -4.81 18.97
CA LEU A 361 -13.90 -4.06 19.88
C LEU A 361 -14.71 -3.36 20.99
N GLY A 362 -15.92 -2.89 20.69
CA GLY A 362 -16.86 -2.43 21.71
C GLY A 362 -17.21 -3.52 22.72
N MET A 363 -17.49 -4.74 22.24
CA MET A 363 -17.73 -5.90 23.09
C MET A 363 -16.49 -6.32 23.89
N ASN A 364 -15.29 -6.30 23.27
CA ASN A 364 -13.99 -6.51 23.94
C ASN A 364 -13.81 -5.55 25.13
N ALA A 365 -14.05 -4.25 24.93
CA ALA A 365 -13.93 -3.25 25.98
C ALA A 365 -14.97 -3.47 27.09
N ALA A 366 -16.22 -3.76 26.73
CA ALA A 366 -17.30 -4.01 27.68
C ALA A 366 -17.02 -5.23 28.57
N ILE A 367 -16.62 -6.36 27.98
CA ILE A 367 -16.35 -7.58 28.75
C ILE A 367 -15.08 -7.43 29.60
N SER A 368 -14.05 -6.75 29.09
CA SER A 368 -12.82 -6.46 29.83
C SER A 368 -13.12 -5.72 31.13
N VAL A 369 -13.94 -4.66 31.05
CA VAL A 369 -14.37 -3.89 32.22
C VAL A 369 -15.20 -4.76 33.16
N ARG A 370 -16.21 -5.47 32.65
CA ARG A 370 -17.11 -6.28 33.49
C ARG A 370 -16.35 -7.38 34.22
N VAL A 371 -15.52 -8.16 33.53
CA VAL A 371 -14.71 -9.21 34.15
C VAL A 371 -13.76 -8.61 35.19
N SER A 372 -13.09 -7.49 34.88
CA SER A 372 -12.18 -6.85 35.85
C SER A 372 -12.88 -6.38 37.11
N ASN A 373 -14.09 -5.80 36.98
CA ASN A 373 -14.88 -5.32 38.11
C ASN A 373 -15.42 -6.47 38.95
N GLU A 374 -15.98 -7.52 38.33
CA GLU A 374 -16.51 -8.68 39.06
C GLU A 374 -15.40 -9.48 39.75
N LEU A 375 -14.22 -9.63 39.12
CA LEU A 375 -13.07 -10.26 39.77
C LEU A 375 -12.55 -9.41 40.94
N GLY A 376 -12.43 -8.09 40.75
CA GLY A 376 -12.02 -7.17 41.82
C GLY A 376 -13.01 -7.10 42.99
N ALA A 377 -14.29 -7.37 42.74
CA ALA A 377 -15.33 -7.47 43.77
C ALA A 377 -15.41 -8.86 44.44
N GLY A 378 -14.57 -9.82 44.05
CA GLY A 378 -14.63 -11.18 44.61
C GLY A 378 -15.84 -11.99 44.12
N HIS A 379 -16.39 -11.68 42.93
CA HIS A 379 -17.58 -12.32 42.35
C HIS A 379 -17.26 -13.21 41.13
N PRO A 380 -16.54 -14.34 41.29
CA PRO A 380 -16.09 -15.17 40.17
C PRO A 380 -17.23 -15.78 39.35
N ARG A 381 -18.39 -16.02 39.97
CA ARG A 381 -19.59 -16.51 39.25
C ARG A 381 -20.18 -15.45 38.32
N ALA A 382 -20.22 -14.19 38.75
CA ALA A 382 -20.69 -13.09 37.93
C ALA A 382 -19.72 -12.78 36.77
N ALA A 383 -18.41 -12.95 36.98
CA ALA A 383 -17.41 -12.87 35.93
C ALA A 383 -17.65 -13.95 34.83
N LYS A 384 -17.89 -15.21 35.24
CA LYS A 384 -18.26 -16.30 34.31
C LYS A 384 -19.56 -16.02 33.55
N LEU A 385 -20.59 -15.53 34.23
CA LEU A 385 -21.87 -15.19 33.61
C LEU A 385 -21.69 -14.06 32.59
N SER A 386 -20.94 -13.02 32.93
CA SER A 386 -20.63 -11.90 32.04
C SER A 386 -19.96 -12.38 30.75
N LEU A 387 -18.98 -13.29 30.87
CA LEU A 387 -18.33 -13.94 29.74
C LEU A 387 -19.35 -14.66 28.86
N ALA A 388 -20.20 -15.52 29.43
CA ALA A 388 -21.17 -16.30 28.68
C ALA A 388 -22.15 -15.40 27.91
N VAL A 389 -22.69 -14.38 28.58
CA VAL A 389 -23.60 -13.40 27.97
C VAL A 389 -22.91 -12.64 26.83
N ALA A 390 -21.67 -12.18 27.04
CA ALA A 390 -20.94 -11.44 26.03
C ALA A 390 -20.61 -12.29 24.80
N VAL A 391 -20.16 -13.54 24.98
CA VAL A 391 -19.85 -14.46 23.87
C VAL A 391 -21.11 -14.78 23.07
N ILE A 392 -22.22 -15.14 23.73
CA ILE A 392 -23.49 -15.46 23.06
C ILE A 392 -24.01 -14.24 22.31
N SER A 393 -24.05 -13.07 22.96
CA SER A 393 -24.55 -11.85 22.34
C SER A 393 -23.71 -11.44 21.13
N SER A 394 -22.38 -11.48 21.27
CA SER A 394 -21.46 -11.13 20.18
C SER A 394 -21.56 -12.12 19.01
N PHE A 395 -21.65 -13.41 19.29
CA PHE A 395 -21.88 -14.43 18.27
C PHE A 395 -23.19 -14.20 17.51
N MET A 396 -24.28 -13.90 18.21
CA MET A 396 -25.58 -13.62 17.59
C MET A 396 -25.56 -12.37 16.71
N ILE A 397 -24.87 -11.30 17.14
CA ILE A 397 -24.69 -10.09 16.33
C ILE A 397 -23.86 -10.40 15.07
N GLY A 398 -22.73 -11.11 15.24
CA GLY A 398 -21.89 -11.53 14.11
C GLY A 398 -22.65 -12.39 13.12
N LEU A 399 -23.45 -13.35 13.61
CA LEU A 399 -24.29 -14.20 12.78
C LEU A 399 -25.34 -13.41 12.01
N ALA A 400 -26.03 -12.45 12.67
CA ALA A 400 -27.01 -11.60 12.01
C ALA A 400 -26.38 -10.76 10.88
N ILE A 401 -25.22 -10.15 11.13
CA ILE A 401 -24.48 -9.38 10.11
C ILE A 401 -24.05 -10.30 8.95
N SER A 402 -23.53 -11.48 9.26
CA SER A 402 -23.14 -12.49 8.26
C SER A 402 -24.31 -12.93 7.38
N ILE A 403 -25.51 -13.12 7.96
CA ILE A 403 -26.73 -13.45 7.21
C ILE A 403 -27.09 -12.33 6.24
N VAL A 404 -27.01 -11.06 6.67
CA VAL A 404 -27.28 -9.90 5.79
C VAL A 404 -26.36 -9.92 4.57
N PHE A 405 -25.05 -10.12 4.76
CA PHE A 405 -24.10 -10.18 3.64
C PHE A 405 -24.32 -11.38 2.71
N LEU A 406 -24.80 -12.52 3.24
CA LEU A 406 -25.17 -13.67 2.41
C LEU A 406 -26.43 -13.39 1.58
N ILE A 407 -27.45 -12.76 2.17
CA ILE A 407 -28.69 -12.40 1.46
C ILE A 407 -28.40 -11.44 0.31
N PHE A 408 -27.59 -10.40 0.56
CA PHE A 408 -27.25 -9.37 -0.43
C PHE A 408 -25.95 -9.65 -1.19
N GLN A 409 -25.48 -10.91 -1.21
CA GLN A 409 -24.18 -11.28 -1.77
C GLN A 409 -23.99 -10.82 -3.21
N LYS A 410 -25.06 -10.76 -4.01
CA LYS A 410 -24.99 -10.37 -5.42
C LYS A 410 -24.98 -8.85 -5.60
N GLU A 411 -25.61 -8.13 -4.68
CA GLU A 411 -25.98 -6.72 -4.78
C GLU A 411 -24.92 -5.80 -4.14
N TYR A 412 -24.40 -6.14 -2.95
CA TYR A 412 -23.50 -5.24 -2.24
C TYR A 412 -22.18 -4.91 -2.96
N PRO A 413 -21.56 -5.81 -3.77
CA PRO A 413 -20.29 -5.48 -4.44
C PRO A 413 -20.40 -4.30 -5.42
N TYR A 414 -21.60 -4.05 -5.97
CA TYR A 414 -21.86 -2.91 -6.86
C TYR A 414 -21.73 -1.55 -6.14
N LEU A 415 -21.89 -1.51 -4.81
CA LEU A 415 -21.75 -0.28 -4.03
C LEU A 415 -20.28 0.17 -3.92
N PHE A 416 -19.32 -0.71 -4.20
CA PHE A 416 -17.90 -0.46 -3.97
C PHE A 416 -17.07 -0.32 -5.24
N SER A 417 -17.44 -1.01 -6.33
CA SER A 417 -16.64 -1.00 -7.57
C SER A 417 -17.53 -1.07 -8.80
N ASN A 418 -17.08 -0.42 -9.89
CA ASN A 418 -17.68 -0.51 -11.22
C ASN A 418 -17.03 -1.60 -12.09
N HIS A 419 -15.95 -2.24 -11.62
CA HIS A 419 -15.24 -3.29 -12.36
C HIS A 419 -15.88 -4.66 -12.11
N THR A 420 -16.36 -5.30 -13.18
CA THR A 420 -17.04 -6.60 -13.13
C THR A 420 -16.18 -7.68 -12.48
N ASP A 421 -14.89 -7.72 -12.80
CA ASP A 421 -13.96 -8.75 -12.33
C ASP A 421 -13.74 -8.63 -10.80
N VAL A 422 -13.73 -7.40 -10.28
CA VAL A 422 -13.64 -7.13 -8.83
C VAL A 422 -14.94 -7.53 -8.14
N GLN A 423 -16.09 -7.20 -8.71
CA GLN A 423 -17.40 -7.56 -8.16
C GLN A 423 -17.56 -9.09 -8.08
N GLU A 424 -17.18 -9.81 -9.14
CA GLU A 424 -17.25 -11.27 -9.19
C GLU A 424 -16.34 -11.90 -8.15
N LEU A 425 -15.10 -11.43 -8.01
CA LEU A 425 -14.19 -11.92 -6.98
C LEU A 425 -14.71 -11.64 -5.56
N VAL A 426 -15.30 -10.48 -5.29
CA VAL A 426 -15.92 -10.17 -3.98
C VAL A 426 -17.08 -11.12 -3.69
N ARG A 427 -17.92 -11.45 -4.68
CA ARG A 427 -18.99 -12.45 -4.51
C ARG A 427 -18.41 -13.79 -4.13
N GLU A 428 -17.36 -14.23 -4.80
CA GLU A 428 -16.69 -15.50 -4.49
C GLU A 428 -16.02 -15.50 -3.11
N LEU A 429 -15.54 -14.35 -2.63
CA LEU A 429 -14.94 -14.19 -1.31
C LEU A 429 -15.96 -14.02 -0.19
N THR A 430 -17.22 -13.71 -0.50
CA THR A 430 -18.27 -13.44 0.50
C THR A 430 -18.47 -14.59 1.51
N PRO A 431 -18.50 -15.89 1.12
CA PRO A 431 -18.60 -16.97 2.09
C PRO A 431 -17.45 -16.99 3.11
N LEU A 432 -16.23 -16.69 2.65
CA LEU A 432 -15.06 -16.59 3.51
C LEU A 432 -15.12 -15.35 4.41
N LEU A 433 -15.58 -14.21 3.87
CA LEU A 433 -15.82 -12.98 4.60
C LEU A 433 -16.79 -13.19 5.76
N VAL A 434 -17.95 -13.80 5.52
CA VAL A 434 -18.97 -13.97 6.56
C VAL A 434 -18.56 -14.98 7.63
N LEU A 435 -17.79 -16.01 7.28
CA LEU A 435 -17.16 -16.90 8.25
C LEU A 435 -16.15 -16.13 9.11
N CYS A 436 -15.34 -15.28 8.46
CA CYS A 436 -14.38 -14.41 9.13
C CYS A 436 -15.08 -13.43 10.09
N ILE A 437 -16.23 -12.85 9.71
CA ILE A 437 -17.04 -12.00 10.59
C ILE A 437 -17.46 -12.77 11.84
N VAL A 438 -18.07 -13.96 11.72
CA VAL A 438 -18.52 -14.73 12.89
C VAL A 438 -17.36 -15.02 13.86
N ILE A 439 -16.21 -15.46 13.34
CA ILE A 439 -15.03 -15.74 14.17
C ILE A 439 -14.53 -14.45 14.85
N ASN A 440 -14.45 -13.34 14.11
CA ASN A 440 -14.00 -12.04 14.64
C ASN A 440 -15.02 -11.35 15.56
N PHE A 441 -16.26 -11.85 15.68
CA PHE A 441 -17.17 -11.41 16.73
C PHE A 441 -16.94 -12.17 18.05
N VAL A 442 -16.46 -13.42 18.00
CA VAL A 442 -16.18 -14.20 19.21
C VAL A 442 -14.78 -13.89 19.75
N GLN A 443 -13.77 -13.86 18.87
CA GLN A 443 -12.37 -13.76 19.26
C GLN A 443 -12.05 -12.51 20.12
N PRO A 444 -12.48 -11.28 19.77
CA PRO A 444 -12.18 -10.11 20.58
C PRO A 444 -12.83 -10.15 21.96
N VAL A 445 -13.97 -10.82 22.12
CA VAL A 445 -14.59 -10.99 23.45
C VAL A 445 -13.70 -11.84 24.35
N LEU A 446 -13.14 -12.93 23.82
CA LEU A 446 -12.21 -13.78 24.58
C LEU A 446 -10.91 -13.04 24.92
N SER A 447 -10.35 -12.28 23.96
CA SER A 447 -9.20 -11.40 24.24
C SER A 447 -9.54 -10.33 25.29
N GLY A 448 -10.77 -9.80 25.28
CA GLY A 448 -11.24 -8.82 26.27
C GLY A 448 -11.31 -9.40 27.68
N VAL A 449 -11.75 -10.66 27.80
CA VAL A 449 -11.75 -11.42 29.06
C VAL A 449 -10.32 -11.59 29.57
N ALA A 450 -9.38 -11.95 28.69
CA ALA A 450 -7.98 -12.07 29.05
C ALA A 450 -7.38 -10.74 29.53
N VAL A 451 -7.75 -9.60 28.93
CA VAL A 451 -7.36 -8.27 29.44
C VAL A 451 -7.99 -8.01 30.80
N GLY A 452 -9.27 -8.32 30.98
CA GLY A 452 -9.99 -8.13 32.26
C GLY A 452 -9.41 -8.98 33.41
N ALA A 453 -8.94 -10.19 33.13
CA ALA A 453 -8.28 -11.08 34.10
C ALA A 453 -6.76 -10.81 34.24
N GLY A 454 -6.17 -10.07 33.29
CA GLY A 454 -4.75 -9.73 33.28
C GLY A 454 -3.84 -10.82 32.72
N TRP A 455 -4.29 -11.58 31.72
CA TRP A 455 -3.54 -12.65 31.03
C TRP A 455 -2.89 -12.20 29.71
N GLN A 456 -2.84 -10.88 29.42
CA GLN A 456 -2.36 -10.36 28.13
C GLN A 456 -1.00 -10.91 27.67
N ALA A 457 -0.06 -11.15 28.58
CA ALA A 457 1.25 -11.70 28.24
C ALA A 457 1.16 -13.13 27.68
N VAL A 458 0.35 -13.98 28.31
CA VAL A 458 0.11 -15.36 27.85
C VAL A 458 -0.56 -15.33 26.48
N VAL A 459 -1.58 -14.48 26.31
CA VAL A 459 -2.28 -14.33 25.03
C VAL A 459 -1.36 -13.80 23.93
N ALA A 460 -0.41 -12.92 24.23
CA ALA A 460 0.59 -12.48 23.25
C ALA A 460 1.43 -13.66 22.72
N TYR A 461 1.85 -14.59 23.58
CA TYR A 461 2.56 -15.80 23.14
C TYR A 461 1.67 -16.72 22.29
N VAL A 462 0.40 -16.88 22.67
CA VAL A 462 -0.58 -17.62 21.88
C VAL A 462 -0.74 -16.98 20.49
N ASN A 463 -0.85 -15.65 20.41
CA ASN A 463 -0.95 -14.92 19.15
C ASN A 463 0.28 -15.16 18.27
N ILE A 464 1.50 -15.13 18.82
CA ILE A 464 2.73 -15.48 18.06
C ILE A 464 2.62 -16.89 17.47
N GLY A 465 2.26 -17.88 18.29
CA GLY A 465 2.15 -19.27 17.86
C GLY A 465 1.07 -19.48 16.78
N CYS A 466 -0.14 -19.00 17.03
CA CYS A 466 -1.28 -19.24 16.14
C CYS A 466 -1.22 -18.41 14.85
N TYR A 467 -0.80 -17.14 14.94
CA TYR A 467 -0.82 -16.24 13.78
C TYR A 467 0.46 -16.34 12.96
N TYR A 468 1.62 -16.24 13.61
CA TYR A 468 2.88 -16.07 12.88
C TYR A 468 3.61 -17.39 12.63
N ILE A 469 3.52 -18.36 13.54
CA ILE A 469 4.15 -19.68 13.36
C ILE A 469 3.24 -20.62 12.55
N PHE A 470 1.92 -20.51 12.71
CA PHE A 470 0.95 -21.37 12.02
C PHE A 470 0.24 -20.67 10.85
N GLY A 471 -0.51 -19.61 11.13
CA GLY A 471 -1.42 -18.98 10.17
C GLY A 471 -0.75 -18.36 8.94
N VAL A 472 0.31 -17.57 9.13
CA VAL A 472 1.07 -16.95 8.03
C VAL A 472 1.72 -18.02 7.13
N PRO A 473 2.52 -18.98 7.65
CA PRO A 473 3.11 -20.00 6.80
C PRO A 473 2.06 -20.82 6.03
N LEU A 474 0.96 -21.21 6.69
CA LEU A 474 -0.12 -21.93 6.02
C LEU A 474 -0.75 -21.08 4.91
N GLY A 475 -1.03 -19.80 5.16
CA GLY A 475 -1.56 -18.88 4.15
C GLY A 475 -0.63 -18.74 2.95
N LEU A 476 0.68 -18.62 3.18
CA LEU A 476 1.67 -18.54 2.09
C LEU A 476 1.75 -19.84 1.29
N ILE A 477 1.70 -21.00 1.95
CA ILE A 477 1.69 -22.31 1.27
C ILE A 477 0.44 -22.45 0.41
N LEU A 478 -0.75 -22.21 0.96
CA LEU A 478 -2.01 -22.32 0.23
C LEU A 478 -2.08 -21.30 -0.92
N GLY A 479 -1.65 -20.06 -0.68
CA GLY A 479 -1.73 -18.99 -1.67
C GLY A 479 -0.75 -19.11 -2.83
N TYR A 480 0.52 -19.44 -2.55
CA TYR A 480 1.59 -19.43 -3.55
C TYR A 480 2.00 -20.81 -4.04
N LYS A 481 2.07 -21.80 -3.16
CA LYS A 481 2.57 -23.14 -3.53
C LYS A 481 1.45 -24.01 -4.11
N LEU A 482 0.23 -23.88 -3.60
CA LEU A 482 -0.96 -24.57 -4.11
C LEU A 482 -1.78 -23.74 -5.11
N ASP A 483 -1.30 -22.54 -5.47
CA ASP A 483 -1.94 -21.62 -6.41
C ASP A 483 -3.42 -21.28 -6.09
N PHE A 484 -3.84 -21.33 -4.82
CA PHE A 484 -5.20 -20.89 -4.40
C PHE A 484 -5.32 -19.36 -4.30
N GLY A 485 -4.25 -18.62 -4.61
CA GLY A 485 -4.23 -17.16 -4.65
C GLY A 485 -4.69 -16.51 -3.34
N VAL A 486 -5.51 -15.47 -3.45
CA VAL A 486 -6.05 -14.74 -2.30
C VAL A 486 -6.83 -15.63 -1.35
N LYS A 487 -7.66 -16.53 -1.89
CA LYS A 487 -8.47 -17.46 -1.09
C LYS A 487 -7.58 -18.33 -0.21
N GLY A 488 -6.48 -18.83 -0.78
CA GLY A 488 -5.48 -19.61 -0.03
C GLY A 488 -4.86 -18.83 1.13
N ILE A 489 -4.39 -17.61 0.87
CA ILE A 489 -3.79 -16.74 1.89
C ILE A 489 -4.79 -16.49 3.02
N TRP A 490 -5.99 -16.05 2.66
CA TRP A 490 -7.01 -15.69 3.64
C TRP A 490 -7.51 -16.91 4.42
N CYS A 491 -7.71 -18.07 3.80
CA CYS A 491 -8.04 -19.31 4.50
C CYS A 491 -6.96 -19.73 5.52
N GLY A 492 -5.69 -19.70 5.11
CA GLY A 492 -4.59 -20.01 6.02
C GLY A 492 -4.53 -19.04 7.19
N MET A 493 -4.72 -17.74 6.94
CA MET A 493 -4.73 -16.75 8.01
C MET A 493 -5.96 -16.87 8.92
N LEU A 494 -7.13 -17.15 8.36
CA LEU A 494 -8.35 -17.38 9.12
C LEU A 494 -8.21 -18.60 10.04
N SER A 495 -7.54 -19.65 9.59
CA SER A 495 -7.27 -20.83 10.43
C SER A 495 -6.38 -20.50 11.64
N GLY A 496 -5.45 -19.55 11.52
CA GLY A 496 -4.69 -19.01 12.66
C GLY A 496 -5.59 -18.30 13.67
N THR A 497 -6.55 -17.49 13.21
CA THR A 497 -7.57 -16.87 14.08
C THR A 497 -8.47 -17.90 14.76
N THR A 498 -8.92 -18.92 14.02
CA THR A 498 -9.71 -20.01 14.58
C THR A 498 -8.94 -20.79 15.63
N LEU A 499 -7.68 -21.15 15.36
CA LEU A 499 -6.83 -21.86 16.31
C LEU A 499 -6.62 -21.05 17.59
N GLN A 500 -6.33 -19.75 17.46
CA GLN A 500 -6.19 -18.85 18.59
C GLN A 500 -7.47 -18.78 19.43
N THR A 501 -8.63 -18.67 18.76
CA THR A 501 -9.94 -18.63 19.42
C THR A 501 -10.20 -19.91 20.22
N ILE A 502 -9.87 -21.07 19.66
CA ILE A 502 -9.98 -22.37 20.34
C ILE A 502 -9.06 -22.42 21.57
N VAL A 503 -7.81 -21.99 21.43
CA VAL A 503 -6.85 -21.96 22.54
C VAL A 503 -7.34 -21.05 23.67
N LEU A 504 -7.80 -19.84 23.35
CA LEU A 504 -8.38 -18.93 24.34
C LEU A 504 -9.62 -19.51 25.02
N PHE A 505 -10.52 -20.14 24.25
CA PHE A 505 -11.70 -20.78 24.81
C PHE A 505 -11.31 -21.89 25.79
N VAL A 506 -10.35 -22.75 25.44
CA VAL A 506 -9.85 -23.82 26.32
C VAL A 506 -9.19 -23.25 27.57
N MET A 507 -8.37 -22.20 27.43
CA MET A 507 -7.77 -21.51 28.58
C MET A 507 -8.85 -21.02 29.54
N ILE A 508 -9.82 -20.25 29.03
CA ILE A 508 -10.94 -19.68 29.78
C ILE A 508 -11.80 -20.76 30.46
N TYR A 509 -12.06 -21.87 29.76
CA TYR A 509 -12.83 -22.99 30.28
C TYR A 509 -12.12 -23.69 31.44
N LYS A 510 -10.79 -23.84 31.35
CA LYS A 510 -9.96 -24.47 32.40
C LYS A 510 -9.63 -23.55 33.57
N THR A 511 -9.86 -22.24 33.44
CA THR A 511 -9.56 -21.27 34.49
C THR A 511 -10.33 -21.57 35.78
N ASN A 512 -9.63 -21.58 36.91
CA ASN A 512 -10.26 -21.52 38.23
C ASN A 512 -10.56 -20.07 38.60
N TRP A 513 -11.78 -19.63 38.31
CA TRP A 513 -12.20 -18.24 38.53
C TRP A 513 -12.15 -17.78 39.99
N ASN A 514 -12.24 -18.70 40.96
CA ASN A 514 -12.06 -18.33 42.38
C ASN A 514 -10.60 -17.92 42.65
N SER A 515 -9.64 -18.60 42.03
CA SER A 515 -8.21 -18.24 42.11
C SER A 515 -7.95 -16.89 41.47
N GLU A 516 -8.57 -16.60 40.33
CA GLU A 516 -8.41 -15.31 39.65
C GLU A 516 -8.99 -14.15 40.47
N ALA A 517 -10.11 -14.36 41.15
CA ALA A 517 -10.68 -13.36 42.06
C ALA A 517 -9.74 -13.09 43.25
N SER A 518 -9.16 -14.13 43.84
CA SER A 518 -8.14 -14.01 44.89
C SER A 518 -6.92 -13.22 44.41
N ILE A 519 -6.41 -13.53 43.21
CA ILE A 519 -5.27 -12.81 42.61
C ILE A 519 -5.62 -11.34 42.33
N ALA A 520 -6.86 -11.05 41.90
CA ALA A 520 -7.31 -9.69 41.67
C ALA A 520 -7.37 -8.89 42.98
N GLU A 521 -7.86 -9.48 44.07
CA GLU A 521 -7.88 -8.86 45.40
C GLU A 521 -6.45 -8.52 45.88
N ASP A 522 -5.50 -9.44 45.73
CA ASP A 522 -4.10 -9.21 46.08
C ASP A 522 -3.47 -8.08 45.27
N ARG A 523 -3.80 -7.97 43.97
CA ARG A 523 -3.35 -6.86 43.11
C ARG A 523 -3.92 -5.53 43.58
N ILE A 524 -5.20 -5.49 43.96
CA ILE A 524 -5.86 -4.27 44.44
C ILE A 524 -5.23 -3.82 45.75
N LYS A 525 -4.98 -4.71 46.72
CA LYS A 525 -4.29 -4.35 47.98
C LYS A 525 -2.92 -3.75 47.74
N LYS A 526 -2.12 -4.39 46.87
CA LYS A 526 -0.78 -3.94 46.50
C LYS A 526 -0.78 -2.57 45.82
N TRP A 527 -1.78 -2.27 44.99
CA TRP A 527 -1.85 -1.01 44.23
C TRP A 527 -2.65 0.09 44.93
N GLY A 528 -3.55 -0.26 45.84
CA GLY A 528 -4.32 0.66 46.68
C GLY A 528 -3.52 1.27 47.82
N GLY A 529 -2.31 0.76 48.08
CA GLY A 529 -1.42 1.27 49.12
C GLY A 529 -1.77 0.81 50.53
N GLU A 530 -2.55 -0.27 50.68
CA GLU A 530 -2.72 -0.94 51.96
C GLU A 530 -1.50 -1.83 52.24
N GLU A 531 -0.41 -1.22 52.71
CA GLU A 531 0.72 -1.97 53.26
C GLU A 531 0.30 -2.59 54.61
N GLY A 532 0.14 -3.92 54.62
CA GLY A 532 0.48 -4.79 55.75
C GLY A 532 -0.17 -4.51 57.12
N SER A 533 -1.45 -4.85 57.29
CA SER A 533 -2.05 -5.03 58.63
C SER A 533 -2.02 -6.50 59.10
N LYS A 534 -0.95 -7.26 58.81
CA LYS A 534 -0.84 -8.68 59.18
C LYS A 534 0.45 -9.12 59.90
N GLU A 535 1.22 -8.20 60.48
CA GLU A 535 2.43 -8.59 61.25
C GLU A 535 2.39 -8.35 62.76
N ASN A 536 1.32 -7.81 63.36
CA ASN A 536 1.32 -7.47 64.81
C ASN A 536 0.39 -8.29 65.73
N ASN A 537 -0.19 -9.42 65.30
CA ASN A 537 -1.05 -10.23 66.19
C ASN A 537 -0.57 -11.67 66.46
N VAL A 538 0.67 -12.03 66.11
CA VAL A 538 1.25 -13.35 66.48
C VAL A 538 2.18 -13.27 67.71
N GLY A 539 2.50 -12.06 68.19
CA GLY A 539 3.47 -11.87 69.28
C GLY A 539 2.94 -11.57 70.68
N LYS A 540 1.62 -11.53 70.93
CA LYS A 540 1.07 -11.09 72.24
C LYS A 540 0.22 -12.09 73.03
N ASN A 541 0.17 -13.36 72.63
CA ASN A 541 -0.57 -14.40 73.37
C ASN A 541 0.31 -15.45 74.06
N VAL A 542 1.58 -15.16 74.34
CA VAL A 542 2.49 -16.12 75.01
C VAL A 542 2.98 -15.67 76.40
N GLU A 543 2.71 -14.43 76.84
CA GLU A 543 3.20 -13.94 78.15
C GLU A 543 2.13 -13.78 79.26
N GLU A 544 0.90 -14.26 79.08
CA GLU A 544 -0.15 -14.18 80.14
C GLU A 544 -0.59 -15.55 80.67
N LYS A 545 0.32 -16.53 80.66
CA LYS A 545 0.16 -17.80 81.38
C LYS A 545 1.43 -18.16 82.16
N GLU A 546 1.84 -17.30 83.08
CA GLU A 546 2.69 -17.65 84.21
C GLU A 546 2.64 -16.54 85.26
N THR A 547 1.59 -16.56 86.09
CA THR A 547 1.58 -16.23 87.53
C THR A 547 0.24 -16.61 88.13
#